data_AF-A0AAD8CFJ6-F1
#
_entry.id   AF-A0AAD8CFJ6-F1
#
_cell.length_a   1.000
_cell.length_b   1.000
_cell.length_c   1.000
_cell.angle_alpha   90.00
_cell.angle_beta   90.00
_cell.angle_gamma   90.00
#
_symmetry.space_group_name_H-M   'P 1'
#
loop_
_entity.id
_entity.type
_entity.pdbx_description
1 polymer ?
#
loop_
_entity_poly.entity_id
_entity_poly.type
_entity_poly.pdbx_seq_one_letter_code
_entity_poly.pdbx_strand_id
1 'polypeptide(L)'
;LLQEYLREQIQLIQSTGRVRGTLPLTVLKVLASQACHGAIKFNDSLSMEECCRLIESLSVCQLPFQCAHGRPSMLPLVDLDHLEMEKQDPPKPNLMKLRKLHRAWELFGKQ
;
A
#
# COMPACT_ATOMS: atom_id res chain seq x y z
N LEU A 1 14.34 -2.55 30.01
CA LEU A 1 15.32 -2.57 28.89
C LEU A 1 16.62 -3.27 29.24
N LEU A 2 17.61 -2.65 29.92
CA LEU A 2 18.92 -3.32 30.16
C LEU A 2 18.79 -4.62 30.96
N GLN A 3 17.96 -4.61 32.00
CA GLN A 3 17.68 -5.79 32.83
C GLN A 3 16.98 -6.91 32.05
N GLU A 4 16.07 -6.57 31.14
CA GLU A 4 15.36 -7.55 30.31
C GLU A 4 16.30 -8.14 29.25
N TYR A 5 17.12 -7.29 28.62
CA TYR A 5 18.14 -7.69 27.69
C TYR A 5 19.14 -8.66 28.33
N LEU A 6 19.67 -8.32 29.51
CA LEU A 6 20.59 -9.17 30.24
C LEU A 6 19.96 -10.52 30.60
N ARG A 7 18.69 -10.54 31.06
CA ARG A 7 17.97 -11.80 31.31
C ARG A 7 17.80 -12.65 30.06
N GLU A 8 17.42 -12.02 28.94
CA GLU A 8 17.29 -12.71 27.65
C GLU A 8 18.61 -13.37 27.23
N GLN A 9 19.73 -12.63 27.31
CA GLN A 9 21.04 -13.18 26.95
C GLN A 9 21.47 -14.33 27.87
N ILE A 10 21.25 -14.21 29.18
CA ILE A 10 21.54 -15.30 30.13
C ILE A 10 20.72 -16.54 29.78
N GLN A 11 19.42 -16.39 29.49
CA GLN A 11 18.54 -17.51 29.16
C GLN A 11 18.94 -18.20 27.84
N LEU A 12 19.39 -17.44 26.84
CA LEU A 12 19.91 -17.98 25.59
C LEU A 12 21.20 -18.79 25.80
N ILE A 13 22.12 -18.28 26.62
CA ILE A 13 23.36 -18.98 26.97
C ILE A 13 23.04 -20.29 27.72
N GLN A 14 22.13 -20.24 28.70
CA GLN A 14 21.74 -21.42 29.48
C GLN A 14 21.07 -22.51 28.64
N SER A 15 20.27 -22.14 27.64
CA SER A 15 19.52 -23.10 26.81
C SER A 15 20.32 -23.69 25.65
N THR A 16 21.27 -22.94 25.08
CA THR A 16 22.01 -23.36 23.88
C THR A 16 23.51 -23.53 24.08
N GLY A 17 24.04 -23.16 25.25
CA GLY A 17 25.47 -23.21 25.58
C GLY A 17 26.32 -22.17 24.87
N ARG A 18 25.71 -21.26 24.08
CA ARG A 18 26.40 -20.24 23.28
C ARG A 18 25.49 -19.06 22.98
N VAL A 19 26.07 -17.88 22.77
CA VAL A 19 25.33 -16.73 22.23
C VAL A 19 25.22 -16.90 20.72
N ARG A 20 23.99 -17.03 20.18
CA ARG A 20 23.76 -16.97 18.72
C ARG A 20 23.87 -15.51 18.27
N GLY A 21 24.44 -15.28 17.08
CA GLY A 21 24.52 -13.95 16.44
C GLY A 21 23.18 -13.40 15.94
N THR A 22 22.06 -13.86 16.46
CA THR A 22 20.72 -13.38 16.13
C THR A 22 20.42 -12.11 16.93
N LEU A 23 19.75 -11.14 16.31
CA LEU A 23 19.35 -9.92 16.99
C LEU A 23 18.44 -10.24 18.20
N PRO A 24 18.80 -9.84 19.43
CA PRO A 24 17.99 -10.10 20.62
C PRO A 24 16.58 -9.49 20.52
N LEU A 25 15.57 -10.16 21.06
CA LEU A 25 14.17 -9.74 20.98
C LEU A 25 13.96 -8.40 21.67
N THR A 26 14.65 -8.13 22.79
CA THR A 26 14.57 -6.80 23.43
C THR A 26 15.03 -5.69 22.47
N VAL A 27 16.09 -5.94 21.69
CA VAL A 27 16.60 -4.97 20.70
C VAL A 27 15.62 -4.84 19.54
N LEU A 28 15.13 -5.96 19.01
CA LEU A 28 14.12 -5.96 17.93
C LEU A 28 12.88 -5.16 18.32
N LYS A 29 12.38 -5.31 19.55
CA LYS A 29 11.24 -4.54 20.07
C LYS A 29 11.50 -3.04 20.12
N VAL A 30 12.70 -2.64 20.52
CA VAL A 30 13.10 -1.22 20.52
C VAL A 30 13.13 -0.68 19.09
N LEU A 31 13.75 -1.41 18.16
CA LEU A 31 13.81 -0.99 16.76
C LEU A 31 12.41 -0.90 16.12
N ALA A 32 11.55 -1.88 16.38
CA ALA A 32 10.16 -1.87 15.92
C ALA A 32 9.41 -0.64 16.46
N SER A 33 9.56 -0.35 17.76
CA SER A 33 8.96 0.83 18.39
C SER A 33 9.47 2.13 17.78
N GLN A 34 10.78 2.27 17.56
CA GLN A 34 11.38 3.45 16.91
C GLN A 34 10.90 3.61 15.47
N ALA A 35 10.88 2.53 14.69
CA ALA A 35 10.38 2.55 13.32
C ALA A 35 8.92 2.99 13.25
N CYS A 36 8.07 2.47 14.14
CA CYS A 36 6.67 2.90 14.21
C CYS A 36 6.56 4.34 14.68
N HIS A 37 7.33 4.78 15.67
CA HIS A 37 7.28 6.15 16.17
C HIS A 37 7.64 7.18 15.08
N GLY A 38 8.71 6.94 14.31
CA GLY A 38 9.15 7.81 13.21
C GLY A 38 8.43 7.61 11.87
N ALA A 39 7.51 6.65 11.77
CA ALA A 39 6.75 6.43 10.54
C ALA A 39 5.74 7.54 10.25
N ILE A 40 5.39 7.70 8.98
CA ILE A 40 4.23 8.46 8.49
C ILE A 40 2.96 7.98 9.23
N LYS A 41 2.12 8.92 9.65
CA LYS A 41 0.91 8.69 10.44
C LYS A 41 -0.35 8.86 9.61
N PHE A 42 -1.45 8.37 10.18
CA PHE A 42 -2.77 8.69 9.65
C PHE A 42 -2.96 10.20 9.61
N ASN A 43 -3.51 10.67 8.50
CA ASN A 43 -3.80 12.08 8.24
C ASN A 43 -2.56 12.96 7.96
N ASP A 44 -1.36 12.38 7.84
CA ASP A 44 -0.22 13.09 7.26
C ASP A 44 -0.46 13.32 5.77
N SER A 45 -0.27 14.56 5.32
CA SER A 45 -0.36 14.90 3.90
C SER A 45 0.96 14.56 3.21
N LEU A 46 0.89 13.79 2.13
CA LEU A 46 2.05 13.42 1.33
C LEU A 46 1.92 14.00 -0.08
N SER A 47 3.00 14.58 -0.57
CA SER A 47 3.16 14.91 -1.98
C SER A 47 3.31 13.63 -2.82
N MET A 48 3.06 13.74 -4.13
CA MET A 48 3.25 12.62 -5.06
C MET A 48 4.70 12.10 -5.02
N GLU A 49 5.68 12.99 -4.89
CA GLU A 49 7.08 12.61 -4.84
C GLU A 49 7.41 11.80 -3.57
N GLU A 50 6.86 12.17 -2.42
CA GLU A 50 7.00 11.40 -1.17
C GLU A 50 6.37 10.02 -1.28
N CYS A 51 5.19 9.93 -1.89
CA CYS A 51 4.54 8.64 -2.17
C CYS A 51 5.43 7.73 -3.04
N CYS A 52 6.01 8.26 -4.12
CA CYS A 52 6.92 7.50 -4.99
C CYS A 52 8.16 7.01 -4.21
N ARG A 53 8.81 7.88 -3.44
CA ARG A 53 9.98 7.51 -2.62
C ARG A 53 9.65 6.45 -1.56
N LEU A 54 8.45 6.50 -0.99
CA LEU A 54 7.99 5.50 -0.02
C LEU A 54 7.88 4.12 -0.67
N ILE A 55 7.26 4.05 -1.85
CA ILE A 55 7.11 2.79 -2.59
C ILE A 55 8.47 2.23 -3.03
N GLU A 56 9.37 3.10 -3.51
CA GLU A 56 10.74 2.71 -3.87
C GLU A 56 11.50 2.13 -2.67
N SER A 57 11.43 2.82 -1.51
CA SER A 57 12.05 2.36 -0.26
C SER A 57 11.47 1.03 0.22
N LEU A 58 10.16 0.83 0.05
CA LEU A 58 9.51 -0.43 0.38
C LEU A 58 9.98 -1.56 -0.56
N SER A 59 10.19 -1.28 -1.85
CA SER A 59 10.56 -2.29 -2.86
C SER A 59 11.89 -3.00 -2.60
N VAL A 60 12.83 -2.34 -1.90
CA VAL A 60 14.16 -2.89 -1.56
C VAL A 60 14.18 -3.62 -0.21
N CYS A 61 13.07 -3.60 0.53
CA CYS A 61 12.95 -4.31 1.80
C CYS A 61 12.81 -5.83 1.57
N GLN A 62 13.36 -6.63 2.48
CA GLN A 62 13.26 -8.10 2.40
C GLN A 62 11.84 -8.62 2.64
N LEU A 63 11.05 -7.93 3.46
CA LEU A 63 9.67 -8.28 3.81
C LEU A 63 8.73 -7.07 3.63
N PRO A 64 8.51 -6.61 2.39
CA PRO A 64 7.78 -5.37 2.13
C PRO A 64 6.29 -5.45 2.48
N PHE A 65 5.74 -6.66 2.56
CA PHE A 65 4.32 -6.92 2.84
C PHE A 65 3.99 -6.94 4.34
N GLN A 66 4.98 -6.83 5.23
CA GLN A 66 4.80 -6.95 6.67
C GLN A 66 5.58 -5.86 7.42
N CYS A 67 4.90 -5.15 8.34
CA CYS A 67 5.58 -4.16 9.17
C CYS A 67 6.38 -4.81 10.31
N ALA A 68 7.20 -4.03 11.01
CA ALA A 68 8.01 -4.51 12.14
C ALA A 68 7.19 -5.14 13.30
N HIS A 69 5.88 -4.91 13.34
CA HIS A 69 4.95 -5.49 14.32
C HIS A 69 4.10 -6.63 13.76
N GLY A 70 4.33 -7.05 12.52
CA GLY A 70 3.64 -8.17 11.90
C GLY A 70 2.35 -7.83 11.15
N ARG A 71 1.91 -6.55 11.10
CA ARG A 71 0.73 -6.13 10.36
C ARG A 71 1.00 -6.11 8.84
N PRO A 72 0.02 -6.41 7.99
CA PRO A 72 0.18 -6.27 6.55
C PRO A 72 0.42 -4.79 6.18
N SER A 73 1.43 -4.53 5.35
CA SER A 73 1.79 -3.16 4.90
C SER A 73 1.08 -2.75 3.61
N MET A 74 0.69 -3.72 2.79
CA MET A 74 0.02 -3.50 1.50
C MET A 74 -0.89 -4.69 1.19
N LEU A 75 -1.98 -4.44 0.47
CA LEU A 75 -2.97 -5.44 0.10
C LEU A 75 -3.32 -5.27 -1.39
N PRO A 76 -3.38 -6.36 -2.18
CA PRO A 76 -3.88 -6.28 -3.55
C PRO A 76 -5.36 -5.88 -3.51
N LEU A 77 -5.72 -4.84 -4.26
CA LEU A 77 -7.10 -4.38 -4.36
C LEU A 77 -7.86 -5.10 -5.48
N VAL A 78 -7.18 -5.40 -6.57
CA VAL A 78 -7.77 -5.95 -7.78
C VAL A 78 -6.72 -6.71 -8.58
N ASP A 79 -7.16 -7.76 -9.25
CA ASP A 79 -6.39 -8.46 -10.27
C ASP A 79 -6.76 -7.90 -11.65
N LEU A 80 -5.79 -7.27 -12.31
CA LEU A 80 -6.01 -6.63 -13.61
C LEU A 80 -6.21 -7.64 -14.74
N ASP A 81 -5.71 -8.86 -14.60
CA ASP A 81 -5.87 -9.91 -15.63
C ASP A 81 -7.30 -10.45 -15.67
N HIS A 82 -8.03 -10.27 -14.56
CA HIS A 82 -9.42 -10.66 -14.39
C HIS A 82 -10.39 -9.48 -14.35
N LEU A 83 -9.88 -8.26 -14.59
CA LEU A 83 -10.73 -7.14 -14.92
C LEU A 83 -11.23 -7.32 -16.35
N GLU A 84 -12.40 -7.93 -16.48
CA GLU A 84 -13.26 -7.64 -17.62
C GLU A 84 -13.54 -6.14 -17.55
N MET A 85 -12.73 -5.35 -18.27
CA MET A 85 -13.16 -4.02 -18.66
C MET A 85 -14.43 -4.28 -19.46
N GLU A 86 -15.59 -4.14 -18.83
CA GLU A 86 -16.82 -3.90 -19.56
C GLU A 86 -16.51 -2.66 -20.41
N LYS A 87 -16.08 -2.89 -21.64
CA LYS A 87 -16.23 -1.94 -22.71
C LYS A 87 -17.73 -1.83 -22.88
N GLN A 88 -18.37 -1.07 -21.99
CA GLN A 88 -19.64 -0.46 -22.30
C GLN A 88 -19.32 0.43 -23.48
N ASP A 89 -19.38 -0.15 -24.68
CA ASP A 89 -19.48 0.63 -25.89
C ASP A 89 -20.60 1.62 -25.59
N PRO A 90 -20.32 2.94 -25.56
CA PRO A 90 -21.35 3.90 -25.28
C PRO A 90 -22.52 3.60 -26.23
N PRO A 91 -23.76 3.56 -25.73
CA PRO A 91 -24.90 3.09 -26.51
C PRO A 91 -24.88 3.80 -27.87
N LYS A 92 -24.73 3.01 -28.95
CA LYS A 92 -24.56 3.57 -30.29
C LYS A 92 -25.71 4.54 -30.55
N PRO A 93 -25.42 5.83 -30.84
CA PRO A 93 -26.47 6.81 -30.98
C PRO A 93 -27.37 6.41 -32.15
N ASN A 94 -28.69 6.55 -31.98
CA ASN A 94 -29.64 6.29 -33.05
C ASN A 94 -29.49 7.38 -34.13
N LEU A 95 -28.72 7.09 -35.19
CA LEU A 95 -28.42 8.02 -36.27
C LEU A 95 -29.69 8.51 -36.99
N MET A 96 -30.72 7.68 -37.08
CA MET A 96 -32.00 8.07 -37.68
C MET A 96 -32.71 9.12 -36.83
N LYS A 97 -32.73 8.95 -35.50
CA LYS A 97 -33.27 9.93 -34.56
C LYS A 97 -32.48 11.24 -34.61
N LEU A 98 -31.15 11.17 -34.63
CA LEU A 98 -30.28 12.36 -34.74
C LEU A 98 -30.48 13.11 -36.05
N ARG A 99 -30.57 12.41 -37.19
CA ARG A 99 -30.87 13.02 -38.49
C ARG A 99 -32.23 13.71 -38.51
N LYS A 100 -33.25 13.10 -37.89
CA LYS A 100 -34.58 13.69 -37.77
C LYS A 100 -34.56 14.96 -36.91
N LEU A 101 -33.85 14.93 -35.78
CA LEU A 101 -33.67 16.09 -34.91
C LEU A 101 -32.91 17.21 -35.60
N HIS A 102 -31.84 16.91 -36.36
CA HIS A 102 -31.10 17.88 -37.15
C HIS A 102 -31.99 18.57 -38.19
N ARG A 103 -32.76 17.79 -38.97
CA ARG A 103 -33.71 18.36 -39.95
C ARG A 103 -34.77 19.23 -39.28
N ALA A 104 -35.29 18.82 -38.13
CA ALA A 104 -36.24 19.64 -37.37
C ALA A 104 -35.59 20.94 -36.88
N TRP A 105 -34.34 20.89 -36.41
CA TRP A 105 -33.59 22.07 -35.99
C TRP A 105 -33.26 23.00 -37.17
N GLU A 106 -32.94 22.48 -38.36
CA GLU A 106 -32.76 23.29 -39.57
C GLU A 106 -34.05 24.04 -39.97
N LEU A 107 -35.21 23.41 -39.78
CA LEU A 107 -36.50 23.97 -40.17
C LEU A 107 -37.08 24.94 -39.12
N PHE A 108 -36.84 24.69 -37.82
CA PHE A 108 -37.53 25.37 -36.72
C PHE A 108 -36.61 25.98 -35.66
N GLY A 109 -35.29 25.73 -35.72
CA GLY A 109 -34.32 26.09 -34.69
C GLY A 109 -33.57 27.41 -34.92
N LYS A 110 -33.86 28.13 -36.01
CA LYS A 110 -33.38 29.50 -36.22
C LYS A 110 -34.41 30.50 -35.70
N GLN A 111 -34.36 30.78 -34.40
CA GLN A 111 -34.68 32.09 -33.84
C GLN A 111 -33.44 32.63 -33.15
#